data_AF-A0A183DD95-F1
#
_entry.id   AF-A0A183DD95-F1
#
_cell.length_a   1.000
_cell.length_b   1.000
_cell.length_c   1.000
_cell.angle_alpha   90.00
_cell.angle_beta   90.00
_cell.angle_gamma   90.00
#
_symmetry.space_group_name_H-M   'P 1'
#
loop_
_entity.id
_entity.type
_entity.pdbx_description
1 polymer ?
#
loop_
_entity_poly.entity_id
_entity_poly.type
_entity_poly.pdbx_seq_one_letter_code
_entity_poly.pdbx_strand_id
1 'polypeptide(L)'
;MLVPLLTDTPLRRWKQEFVRKVASKSAQGGQEVIIYRMGDFVDLPEGPLIPNTNQIGKFSLTKVEHDGVEYRFSGVSVPKDLKCSSYSWDVICDASVMSVSEQHRLHQISA
;
A
#
# COMPACT_ATOMS: atom_id res chain seq x y z
N MET A 1 1.59 9.10 25.24
CA MET A 1 0.68 7.96 25.46
C MET A 1 1.13 6.84 24.55
N LEU A 2 1.71 5.78 25.11
CA LEU A 2 2.12 4.60 24.36
C LEU A 2 0.86 3.83 23.92
N VAL A 3 0.68 3.65 22.61
CA VAL A 3 -0.33 2.72 22.08
C VAL A 3 0.06 1.31 22.56
N PRO A 4 -0.84 0.53 23.17
CA PRO A 4 -0.48 -0.76 23.74
C PRO A 4 -0.09 -1.74 22.63
N LEU A 5 1.20 -2.06 22.53
CA LEU A 5 1.80 -3.11 21.71
C LEU A 5 1.40 -4.55 22.14
N LEU A 6 0.30 -4.71 22.89
CA LEU A 6 0.04 -5.88 23.74
C LEU A 6 -1.35 -6.53 23.59
N THR A 7 -2.16 -6.16 22.59
CA THR A 7 -3.31 -6.99 22.19
C THR A 7 -2.91 -7.95 21.06
N ASP A 8 -3.22 -9.23 21.21
CA ASP A 8 -2.96 -10.29 20.21
C ASP A 8 -3.91 -10.12 19.02
N THR A 9 -3.60 -9.16 18.14
CA THR A 9 -4.39 -8.91 16.94
C THR A 9 -3.98 -9.88 15.82
N PRO A 10 -4.92 -10.38 15.01
CA PRO A 10 -4.61 -11.22 13.84
C PRO A 10 -3.52 -10.61 12.92
N LEU A 11 -3.52 -9.28 12.79
CA LEU A 11 -2.53 -8.52 12.03
C LEU A 11 -1.10 -8.69 12.55
N ARG A 12 -0.89 -8.79 13.87
CA ARG A 12 0.45 -9.00 14.45
C ARG A 12 1.00 -10.38 14.09
N ARG A 13 0.16 -11.43 14.15
CA ARG A 13 0.54 -12.80 13.79
C ARG A 13 0.94 -12.87 12.31
N TRP A 14 0.12 -12.26 11.44
CA TRP A 14 0.44 -12.14 10.02
C TRP A 14 1.77 -11.43 9.78
N LYS A 15 2.03 -10.29 10.44
CA LYS A 15 3.32 -9.57 10.33
C LYS A 15 4.50 -10.44 10.77
N GLN A 16 4.37 -11.22 11.84
CA GLN A 16 5.42 -12.13 12.30
C GLN A 16 5.70 -13.26 11.30
N GLU A 17 4.66 -13.85 10.71
CA GLU A 17 4.80 -14.87 9.67
C GLU A 17 5.43 -14.30 8.40
N PHE A 18 5.03 -13.08 8.00
CA PHE A 18 5.60 -12.37 6.87
C PHE A 18 7.10 -12.10 7.07
N VAL A 19 7.50 -11.58 8.23
CA VAL A 19 8.92 -11.38 8.60
C VAL A 19 9.70 -12.69 8.49
N ARG A 20 9.17 -13.80 9.00
CA ARG A 20 9.81 -15.13 8.88
C ARG A 20 10.00 -15.55 7.43
N LYS A 21 8.98 -15.33 6.59
CA LYS A 21 9.01 -15.64 5.16
C LYS A 21 10.05 -14.79 4.42
N VAL A 22 10.10 -13.48 4.68
CA VAL A 22 11.10 -12.57 4.09
C VAL A 22 12.51 -12.96 4.53
N ALA A 23 12.71 -13.20 5.83
CA ALA A 23 14.00 -13.64 6.37
C ALA A 23 14.48 -14.97 5.75
N SER A 24 13.57 -15.92 5.49
CA SER A 24 13.92 -17.19 4.83
C SER A 24 14.33 -17.03 3.36
N LYS A 25 13.79 -16.03 2.64
CA LYS A 25 14.17 -15.73 1.25
C LYS A 25 15.56 -15.11 1.15
N SER A 26 15.95 -14.28 2.12
CA SER A 26 17.29 -13.66 2.17
C SER A 26 18.43 -14.62 2.52
N ALA A 27 18.14 -15.90 2.79
CA ALA A 27 19.15 -16.92 3.13
C ALA A 27 20.16 -17.24 2.01
N GLN A 28 19.95 -16.73 0.79
CA GLN A 28 20.89 -16.89 -0.34
C GLN A 28 21.99 -15.80 -0.38
N GLY A 29 21.95 -14.79 0.50
CA GLY A 29 23.02 -13.79 0.62
C GLY A 29 22.72 -12.73 1.66
N GLY A 30 23.23 -12.91 2.89
CA GLY A 30 23.22 -11.88 3.94
C GLY A 30 21.89 -11.72 4.68
N GLN A 31 21.92 -11.91 6.00
CA GLN A 31 20.77 -11.93 6.92
C GLN A 31 20.18 -10.52 7.19
N GLU A 32 19.85 -9.74 6.17
CA GLU A 32 19.35 -8.38 6.38
C GLU A 32 17.91 -8.24 5.88
N VAL A 33 16.98 -8.11 6.83
CA VAL A 33 15.60 -7.74 6.57
C VAL A 33 15.52 -6.22 6.61
N ILE A 34 15.23 -5.61 5.46
CA ILE A 34 15.06 -4.16 5.38
C ILE A 34 13.69 -3.80 5.95
N ILE A 35 13.70 -2.90 6.94
CA ILE A 35 12.50 -2.36 7.56
C ILE A 35 12.45 -0.85 7.32
N TYR A 36 11.25 -0.32 7.09
CA TYR A 36 11.04 1.11 6.89
C TYR A 36 10.24 1.67 8.05
N ARG A 37 10.73 2.79 8.62
CA ARG A 37 10.07 3.51 9.71
C ARG A 37 9.70 4.92 9.25
N MET A 38 8.43 5.26 9.39
CA MET A 38 7.89 6.60 9.17
C MET A 38 7.25 7.11 10.47
N GLY A 39 7.98 7.97 11.20
CA GLY A 39 7.54 8.43 12.53
C GLY A 39 7.41 7.25 13.51
N ASP A 40 6.20 6.98 13.99
CA ASP A 40 5.91 5.85 14.88
C ASP A 40 5.40 4.59 14.14
N PHE A 41 5.22 4.69 12.81
CA PHE A 41 4.79 3.58 11.98
C PHE A 41 5.99 2.81 11.43
N VAL A 42 5.97 1.48 11.54
CA VAL A 42 7.01 0.58 11.04
C VAL A 42 6.38 -0.48 10.14
N ASP A 43 6.95 -0.66 8.95
CA ASP A 43 6.48 -1.65 7.99
C ASP A 43 7.59 -2.31 7.17
N LEU A 44 7.26 -3.43 6.53
CA LEU A 44 8.12 -4.19 5.62
C LEU A 44 7.54 -4.21 4.20
N PRO A 45 7.61 -3.10 3.45
CA PRO A 45 7.30 -3.11 2.03
C PRO A 45 8.33 -3.93 1.24
N GLU A 46 7.89 -4.45 0.09
CA GLU A 46 8.79 -5.06 -0.88
C GLU A 46 9.41 -3.97 -1.77
N GLY A 47 10.75 -3.92 -1.82
CA GLY A 47 11.49 -2.97 -2.66
C GLY A 47 11.72 -1.59 -2.03
N PRO A 48 12.38 -0.68 -2.77
CA PRO A 48 12.71 0.65 -2.27
C PRO A 48 11.48 1.57 -2.18
N LEU A 49 11.44 2.41 -1.13
CA LEU A 49 10.43 3.45 -0.96
C LEU A 49 10.90 4.83 -1.46
N ILE A 50 9.94 5.73 -1.66
CA ILE A 50 10.23 7.15 -1.88
C ILE A 50 10.99 7.74 -0.67
N PRO A 51 11.95 8.66 -0.88
CA PRO A 51 12.82 9.10 0.21
C PRO A 51 12.15 10.03 1.23
N ASN A 52 11.08 10.74 0.86
CA ASN A 52 10.35 11.62 1.77
C ASN A 52 8.88 11.77 1.36
N THR A 53 8.04 12.12 2.32
CA THR A 53 6.60 12.35 2.11
C THR A 53 6.31 13.68 1.40
N ASN A 54 7.26 14.62 1.39
CA ASN A 54 7.14 15.90 0.67
C ASN A 54 7.06 15.73 -0.86
N GLN A 55 7.45 14.57 -1.39
CA GLN A 55 7.27 14.20 -2.80
C GLN A 55 5.83 13.82 -3.14
N ILE A 56 4.99 13.54 -2.15
CA ILE A 56 3.56 13.26 -2.39
C ILE A 56 2.87 14.61 -2.62
N GLY A 57 2.27 14.80 -3.79
CA GLY A 57 1.59 16.04 -4.17
C GLY A 57 0.10 16.00 -3.85
N LYS A 58 -0.64 15.14 -4.56
CA LYS A 58 -2.05 14.87 -4.32
C LYS A 58 -2.20 13.41 -3.86
N PHE A 59 -3.13 13.16 -2.95
CA PHE A 59 -3.48 11.82 -2.47
C PHE A 59 -4.96 11.80 -2.09
N SER A 60 -5.67 10.71 -2.41
CA SER A 60 -7.04 10.48 -1.97
C SER A 60 -7.35 9.00 -1.80
N LEU A 61 -8.13 8.67 -0.77
CA LEU A 61 -8.79 7.37 -0.64
C LEU A 61 -10.10 7.43 -1.41
N THR A 62 -10.24 6.54 -2.39
CA THR A 62 -11.35 6.61 -3.35
C THR A 62 -12.36 5.50 -3.18
N LYS A 63 -11.96 4.39 -2.55
CA LYS A 63 -12.83 3.22 -2.39
C LYS A 63 -12.52 2.43 -1.14
N VAL A 64 -13.59 1.94 -0.51
CA VAL A 64 -13.52 0.98 0.59
C VAL A 64 -14.41 -0.20 0.23
N GLU A 65 -13.83 -1.40 0.21
CA GLU A 65 -14.56 -2.65 -0.01
C GLU A 65 -14.45 -3.52 1.24
N HIS A 66 -15.50 -4.28 1.52
CA HIS A 66 -15.50 -5.30 2.56
C HIS A 66 -15.76 -6.65 1.89
N ASP A 67 -14.81 -7.57 1.97
CA ASP A 67 -14.91 -8.89 1.33
C ASP A 67 -15.58 -9.95 2.23
N GLY A 68 -16.14 -9.52 3.37
CA GLY A 68 -16.74 -10.38 4.38
C GLY A 68 -15.81 -10.73 5.53
N VAL A 69 -14.50 -10.57 5.36
CA VAL A 69 -13.48 -10.87 6.37
C VAL A 69 -12.62 -9.64 6.68
N GLU A 70 -12.24 -8.87 5.66
CA GLU A 70 -11.33 -7.74 5.77
C GLU A 70 -11.86 -6.51 5.02
N TYR A 71 -11.41 -5.34 5.45
CA TYR A 71 -11.62 -4.08 4.73
C TYR A 71 -10.42 -3.80 3.82
N ARG A 72 -10.72 -3.58 2.54
CA ARG A 72 -9.75 -3.11 1.55
C ARG A 72 -9.96 -1.63 1.30
N PHE A 73 -8.92 -0.84 1.57
CA PHE A 73 -8.88 0.59 1.30
C PHE A 73 -8.04 0.83 0.04
N SER A 74 -8.63 1.45 -0.97
CA SER A 74 -7.97 1.81 -2.22
C SER A 74 -7.91 3.32 -2.36
N GLY A 75 -6.82 3.80 -2.96
CA GLY A 75 -6.60 5.22 -3.18
C GLY A 75 -5.58 5.47 -4.27
N VAL A 76 -5.42 6.74 -4.63
CA VAL A 76 -4.54 7.21 -5.69
C VAL A 76 -3.68 8.37 -5.20
N SER A 77 -2.48 8.47 -5.75
CA SER A 77 -1.55 9.57 -5.47
C SER A 77 -0.85 10.06 -6.73
N VAL A 78 -0.55 11.36 -6.77
CA VAL A 78 0.26 12.00 -7.80
C VAL A 78 1.46 12.68 -7.15
N PRO A 79 2.70 12.46 -7.65
CA PRO A 79 3.89 13.14 -7.14
C PRO A 79 3.78 14.66 -7.27
N LYS A 80 4.38 15.39 -6.33
CA LYS A 80 4.34 16.86 -6.27
C LYS A 80 4.90 17.53 -7.54
N ASP A 81 5.92 16.94 -8.14
CA ASP A 81 6.56 17.48 -9.34
C ASP A 81 5.76 17.22 -10.62
N LEU A 82 4.79 16.29 -10.58
CA LEU A 82 3.91 16.01 -11.71
C LEU A 82 2.72 16.97 -11.69
N LYS A 83 2.70 17.92 -12.62
CA LYS A 83 1.59 18.87 -12.77
C LYS A 83 0.30 18.12 -13.09
N CYS A 84 -0.71 18.30 -12.24
CA CYS A 84 -2.02 17.68 -12.38
C CYS A 84 -3.10 18.75 -12.17
N SER A 85 -3.85 19.04 -13.24
CA SER A 85 -5.00 19.96 -13.18
C SER A 85 -6.09 19.41 -12.25
N SER A 86 -7.03 20.26 -11.82
CA SER A 86 -8.19 19.78 -11.04
C SER A 86 -9.02 18.77 -11.85
N TYR A 87 -9.27 19.07 -13.12
CA TYR A 87 -9.99 18.15 -14.02
C TYR A 87 -9.30 16.79 -14.17
N SER A 88 -7.99 16.76 -14.41
CA SER A 88 -7.24 15.51 -14.52
C SER A 88 -7.24 14.71 -13.22
N TRP A 89 -7.22 15.40 -12.08
CA TRP A 89 -7.28 14.76 -10.77
C TRP A 89 -8.63 14.08 -10.55
N ASP A 90 -9.73 14.75 -10.88
CA ASP A 90 -11.08 14.20 -10.77
C ASP A 90 -11.23 12.94 -11.62
N VAL A 91 -10.76 12.98 -12.88
CA VAL A 91 -10.76 11.80 -13.77
C VAL A 91 -9.96 10.63 -13.19
N ILE A 92 -8.79 10.89 -12.58
CA ILE A 92 -7.98 9.84 -11.95
C ILE A 92 -8.70 9.25 -10.73
N CYS A 93 -9.32 10.10 -9.90
CA CYS A 93 -10.09 9.64 -8.75
C CYS A 93 -11.28 8.79 -9.18
N ASP A 94 -12.06 9.22 -10.16
CA ASP A 94 -13.22 8.49 -10.68
C ASP A 94 -12.80 7.14 -11.27
N ALA A 95 -11.72 7.10 -12.06
CA ALA A 95 -11.20 5.87 -12.65
C ALA A 95 -10.74 4.84 -11.60
N SER A 96 -10.31 5.29 -10.42
CA SER A 96 -9.83 4.40 -9.35
C SER A 96 -10.93 3.70 -8.55
N VAL A 97 -12.19 4.13 -8.71
CA VAL A 97 -13.34 3.50 -8.05
C VAL A 97 -13.75 2.19 -8.74
N MET A 98 -13.38 2.03 -10.02
CA MET A 98 -13.63 0.80 -10.78
C MET A 98 -12.95 -0.39 -10.11
N SER A 99 -13.66 -1.53 -9.97
CA SER A 99 -13.06 -2.70 -9.33
C SER A 99 -11.91 -3.26 -10.17
N VAL A 100 -10.85 -3.74 -9.52
CA VAL A 100 -9.70 -4.37 -10.18
C VAL A 100 -10.15 -5.57 -11.04
N SER A 101 -11.20 -6.27 -10.61
CA SER A 101 -11.87 -7.34 -11.35
C SER A 101 -12.48 -6.87 -12.67
N GLU A 102 -13.10 -5.68 -12.70
CA GLU A 102 -13.64 -5.09 -13.92
C GLU A 102 -12.52 -4.60 -14.85
N GLN A 103 -11.45 -4.02 -14.30
CA GLN A 103 -10.29 -3.61 -15.09
C GLN A 103 -9.63 -4.81 -15.79
N HIS A 104 -9.48 -5.95 -15.12
CA HIS A 104 -8.91 -7.16 -15.73
C HIS A 104 -9.81 -7.73 -16.84
N ARG A 105 -11.14 -7.68 -16.68
CA ARG A 105 -12.08 -8.08 -17.75
C ARG A 105 -11.98 -7.18 -18.98
N LEU A 106 -11.85 -5.86 -18.79
CA LEU A 106 -11.77 -4.92 -19.91
C LEU A 106 -10.49 -5.12 -20.72
N HIS A 107 -9.35 -5.37 -20.07
CA HIS A 107 -8.09 -5.66 -20.75
C HIS A 107 -8.10 -6.98 -21.55
N GLN A 108 -8.87 -7.98 -21.10
CA GLN A 108 -9.02 -9.25 -21.83
C GLN A 108 -9.97 -9.17 -23.04
N ILE A 109 -10.87 -8.17 -23.08
CA ILE A 109 -11.83 -7.99 -24.19
C ILE A 109 -11.22 -7.12 -25.30
N SER A 110 -10.22 -6.31 -24.99
CA SER A 110 -9.55 -5.41 -25.94
C SER A 110 -8.33 -6.00 -26.66
N ALA A 111 -8.02 -7.29 -26.43
CA ALA A 111 -6.91 -8.03 -27.05
C ALA A 111 -7.46 -9.14 -27.96
#